data_AF-A0ABD1CM06-F1
#
_entry.id   AF-A0ABD1CM06-F1
#
_cell.length_a   1.000
_cell.length_b   1.000
_cell.length_c   1.000
_cell.angle_alpha   90.00
_cell.angle_beta   90.00
_cell.angle_gamma   90.00
#
_symmetry.space_group_name_H-M   'P 1'
#
loop_
_entity.id
_entity.type
_entity.pdbx_description
1 polymer ?
#
loop_
_entity_poly.entity_id
_entity_poly.type
_entity_poly.pdbx_seq_one_letter_code
_entity_poly.pdbx_strand_id
1 'polypeptide(L)'
;MMVSTVFLLMAVLATSFVAPTVGQKKYFVLLKPSPGRPYDYVGSYTREDGSQVAVYIPGKKPSGSGKGTTPKPPKKEKKDHVDDKVYFSSQHTYKQVLAILERIQLTGVQSGVRGDADRYLQNFKTNVLALISSVDDFSKLQPCFDHFTQIADTARNDLVQYYDSCKSSDEGSCRVNGVTRYLNQLNGLMDRFYQCASQRVSG
;
A
#
# COMPACT_ATOMS: atom_id res chain seq x y z
N MET A 1 -13.31 49.18 -2.48
CA MET A 1 -14.05 48.05 -3.06
C MET A 1 -13.12 46.84 -3.10
N MET A 2 -13.36 45.91 -2.19
CA MET A 2 -12.55 44.71 -1.94
C MET A 2 -13.07 43.56 -2.82
N VAL A 3 -12.50 43.36 -4.00
CA VAL A 3 -12.80 42.19 -4.84
C VAL A 3 -11.54 41.77 -5.59
N SER A 4 -10.50 41.27 -4.91
CA SER A 4 -9.40 40.64 -5.66
C SER A 4 -8.42 39.77 -4.85
N THR A 5 -8.82 39.20 -3.72
CA THR A 5 -7.95 38.26 -2.96
C THR A 5 -8.52 36.86 -2.83
N VAL A 6 -9.79 36.65 -3.19
CA VAL A 6 -10.44 35.32 -3.09
C VAL A 6 -10.13 34.43 -4.30
N PHE A 7 -9.81 34.99 -5.47
CA PHE A 7 -9.54 34.20 -6.67
C PHE A 7 -8.14 33.58 -6.74
N LEU A 8 -7.16 34.09 -5.97
CA LEU A 8 -5.81 33.52 -5.94
C LEU A 8 -5.67 32.33 -4.98
N LEU A 9 -6.53 32.21 -3.96
CA LEU A 9 -6.51 31.04 -3.06
C LEU A 9 -7.12 29.78 -3.69
N MET A 10 -8.04 29.92 -4.64
CA MET A 10 -8.67 28.76 -5.31
C MET A 10 -7.79 28.16 -6.41
N ALA A 11 -6.80 28.90 -6.94
CA ALA A 11 -5.89 28.39 -7.96
C ALA A 11 -4.76 27.51 -7.37
N VAL A 12 -4.42 27.65 -6.09
CA VAL A 12 -3.35 26.88 -5.43
C VAL A 12 -3.86 25.52 -4.90
N LEU A 13 -5.17 25.38 -4.71
CA LEU A 13 -5.79 24.10 -4.31
C LEU A 13 -5.95 23.11 -5.48
N ALA A 14 -5.85 23.56 -6.74
CA ALA A 14 -6.03 22.71 -7.91
C ALA A 14 -4.72 22.02 -8.39
N THR A 15 -3.55 22.44 -7.93
CA THR A 15 -2.25 21.89 -8.36
C THR A 15 -1.56 21.01 -7.31
N SER A 16 -2.20 20.78 -6.16
CA SER A 16 -1.67 19.90 -5.11
C SER A 16 -1.81 18.40 -5.46
N PHE A 17 -2.48 18.06 -6.55
CA PHE A 17 -2.35 16.76 -7.16
C PHE A 17 -1.11 16.77 -8.05
N VAL A 18 0.06 16.61 -7.44
CA VAL A 18 1.19 16.03 -8.18
C VAL A 18 0.67 14.67 -8.64
N ALA A 19 0.34 14.59 -9.93
CA ALA A 19 -0.11 13.36 -10.52
C ALA A 19 0.95 12.28 -10.20
N PRO A 20 0.55 11.13 -9.67
CA PRO A 20 1.47 10.05 -9.38
C PRO A 20 2.30 9.78 -10.62
N THR A 21 3.63 9.92 -10.50
CA THR A 21 4.55 9.70 -11.63
C THR A 21 4.31 8.31 -12.22
N VAL A 22 4.59 8.18 -13.52
CA VAL A 22 4.38 6.99 -14.39
C VAL A 22 4.91 5.65 -13.80
N GLY A 23 5.68 5.68 -12.71
CA GLY A 23 6.16 4.50 -11.97
C GLY A 23 5.08 3.72 -11.19
N GLN A 24 3.99 4.34 -10.72
CA GLN A 24 3.07 3.67 -9.77
C GLN A 24 2.12 2.63 -10.40
N LYS A 25 1.96 2.63 -11.73
CA LYS A 25 1.18 1.59 -12.44
C LYS A 25 1.92 0.25 -12.58
N LYS A 26 3.22 0.16 -12.24
CA LYS A 26 4.06 -0.99 -12.62
C LYS A 26 3.92 -2.24 -11.74
N TYR A 27 3.30 -2.16 -10.56
CA TYR A 27 3.49 -3.19 -9.51
C TYR A 27 2.28 -4.08 -9.21
N PHE A 28 1.15 -3.93 -9.91
CA PHE A 28 -0.03 -4.74 -9.68
C PHE A 28 -0.11 -5.92 -10.65
N VAL A 29 0.37 -7.09 -10.23
CA VAL A 29 0.02 -8.36 -10.87
C VAL A 29 -1.23 -8.89 -10.15
N LEU A 30 -2.40 -8.74 -10.78
CA LEU A 30 -3.65 -9.30 -10.27
C LEU A 30 -3.66 -10.81 -10.55
N LEU A 31 -3.38 -11.60 -9.52
CA LEU A 31 -3.45 -13.06 -9.64
C LEU A 31 -4.90 -13.52 -9.67
N LYS A 32 -5.18 -14.50 -10.53
CA LYS A 32 -6.46 -15.22 -10.51
C LYS A 32 -6.44 -16.27 -9.40
N PRO A 33 -7.61 -16.59 -8.81
CA PRO A 33 -7.69 -17.65 -7.82
C PRO A 33 -7.23 -18.99 -8.40
N SER A 34 -6.47 -19.76 -7.63
CA SER A 34 -6.08 -21.11 -8.03
C SER A 34 -7.32 -22.03 -8.06
N PRO A 35 -7.59 -22.76 -9.16
CA PRO A 35 -8.76 -23.61 -9.26
C PRO A 35 -8.86 -24.62 -8.10
N GLY A 36 -10.01 -24.67 -7.43
CA GLY A 36 -10.28 -25.63 -6.36
C GLY A 36 -9.67 -25.32 -4.98
N ARG A 37 -8.99 -24.17 -4.79
CA ARG A 37 -8.59 -23.70 -3.45
C ARG A 37 -9.66 -22.78 -2.85
N PRO A 38 -10.07 -22.98 -1.59
CA PRO A 38 -10.88 -21.99 -0.87
C PRO A 38 -10.02 -20.77 -0.54
N TYR A 39 -10.64 -19.59 -0.56
CA TYR A 39 -9.99 -18.32 -0.24
C TYR A 39 -10.85 -17.52 0.73
N ASP A 40 -10.20 -16.92 1.72
CA ASP A 40 -10.83 -16.06 2.74
C ASP A 40 -10.50 -14.59 2.45
N TYR A 41 -11.50 -13.73 2.48
CA TYR A 41 -11.32 -12.28 2.40
C TYR A 41 -10.69 -11.76 3.70
N VAL A 42 -9.67 -10.91 3.58
CA VAL A 42 -8.95 -10.36 4.75
C VAL A 42 -8.85 -8.84 4.76
N GLY A 43 -9.33 -8.16 3.71
CA GLY A 43 -9.37 -6.71 3.65
C GLY A 43 -9.38 -6.19 2.23
N SER A 44 -9.41 -4.88 2.09
CA SER A 44 -9.26 -4.19 0.81
C SER A 44 -8.40 -2.95 0.97
N TYR A 45 -7.87 -2.48 -0.15
CA TYR A 45 -7.14 -1.22 -0.22
C TYR A 45 -7.62 -0.38 -1.40
N THR A 46 -7.43 0.94 -1.30
CA THR A 46 -7.79 1.88 -2.36
C THR A 46 -6.53 2.26 -3.15
N ARG A 47 -6.58 2.11 -4.49
CA ARG A 47 -5.52 2.57 -5.40
C ARG A 47 -5.60 4.09 -5.56
N GLU A 48 -4.58 4.65 -6.22
CA GLU A 48 -4.49 6.09 -6.41
C GLU A 48 -5.58 6.68 -7.29
N ASP A 49 -6.11 5.90 -8.24
CA ASP A 49 -7.26 6.26 -9.08
C ASP A 49 -8.61 6.11 -8.37
N GLY A 50 -8.59 5.77 -7.06
CA GLY A 50 -9.78 5.58 -6.24
C GLY A 50 -10.38 4.18 -6.32
N SER A 51 -9.85 3.31 -7.18
CA SER A 51 -10.36 1.94 -7.30
C SER A 51 -10.06 1.09 -6.06
N GLN A 52 -10.97 0.18 -5.72
CA GLN A 52 -10.78 -0.73 -4.57
C GLN A 52 -10.27 -2.09 -5.03
N VAL A 53 -9.28 -2.62 -4.31
CA VAL A 53 -8.78 -3.98 -4.51
C VAL A 53 -9.03 -4.81 -3.27
N ALA A 54 -9.76 -5.91 -3.43
CA ALA A 54 -9.99 -6.87 -2.36
C ALA A 54 -8.87 -7.90 -2.27
N VAL A 55 -8.45 -8.21 -1.04
CA VAL A 55 -7.38 -9.15 -0.72
C VAL A 55 -7.94 -10.46 -0.19
N TYR A 56 -7.50 -11.56 -0.79
CA TYR A 56 -7.92 -12.92 -0.46
C TYR A 56 -6.70 -13.80 -0.19
N ILE A 57 -6.75 -14.59 0.89
CA ILE A 57 -5.69 -15.55 1.25
C ILE A 57 -6.19 -16.99 1.18
N PRO A 58 -5.32 -18.00 0.97
CA PRO A 58 -5.75 -19.39 1.00
C PRO A 58 -6.42 -19.73 2.33
N GLY A 59 -7.67 -20.18 2.25
CA GLY A 59 -8.45 -20.62 3.41
C GLY A 59 -8.06 -22.02 3.85
N LYS A 60 -8.48 -22.40 5.08
CA LYS A 60 -8.29 -23.78 5.55
C LYS A 60 -9.05 -24.74 4.63
N LYS A 61 -8.42 -25.82 4.16
CA LYS A 61 -9.11 -26.91 3.46
C LYS A 61 -10.27 -27.40 4.34
N PRO A 62 -11.49 -27.54 3.81
CA PRO A 62 -12.54 -28.23 4.55
C PRO A 62 -12.07 -29.67 4.80
N SER A 63 -11.79 -29.97 6.06
CA SER A 63 -11.55 -31.33 6.54
C SER A 63 -12.87 -32.08 6.46
N GLY A 64 -13.13 -32.75 5.33
CA GLY A 64 -14.32 -33.58 5.19
C GLY A 64 -14.37 -34.25 3.83
N SER A 65 -14.16 -35.57 3.80
CA SER A 65 -14.57 -36.42 2.70
C SER A 65 -16.09 -36.30 2.51
N GLY A 66 -16.52 -35.58 1.49
CA GLY A 66 -17.94 -35.43 1.17
C GLY A 66 -18.10 -35.10 -0.30
N LYS A 67 -18.78 -35.99 -1.02
CA LYS A 67 -19.11 -35.88 -2.45
C LYS A 67 -19.63 -34.48 -2.81
N GLY A 68 -19.07 -33.94 -3.89
CA GLY A 68 -19.73 -33.06 -4.85
C GLY A 68 -20.63 -31.96 -4.29
N THR A 69 -20.07 -30.80 -4.04
CA THR A 69 -20.75 -29.52 -4.34
C THR A 69 -19.69 -28.44 -4.46
N THR A 70 -19.71 -27.74 -5.60
CA THR A 70 -18.89 -26.56 -5.86
C THR A 70 -18.96 -25.62 -4.66
N PRO A 71 -17.83 -25.12 -4.11
CA PRO A 71 -17.87 -24.21 -2.98
C PRO A 71 -18.67 -22.97 -3.37
N LYS A 72 -19.80 -22.76 -2.70
CA LYS A 72 -20.56 -21.50 -2.81
C LYS A 72 -19.61 -20.36 -2.41
N PRO A 73 -19.51 -19.27 -3.20
CA PRO A 73 -18.72 -18.12 -2.80
C PRO A 73 -19.20 -17.62 -1.42
N PRO A 74 -18.28 -17.10 -0.57
CA PRO A 74 -18.64 -16.66 0.78
C PRO A 74 -19.75 -15.60 0.73
N LYS A 75 -20.66 -15.69 1.71
CA LYS A 75 -21.85 -14.84 1.86
C LYS A 75 -21.51 -13.35 1.85
N LYS A 76 -22.14 -12.64 0.90
CA LYS A 76 -22.39 -11.18 0.81
C LYS A 76 -21.17 -10.28 0.98
N GLU A 77 -20.49 -10.02 -0.15
CA GLU A 77 -19.82 -8.75 -0.41
C GLU A 77 -20.80 -7.61 -0.07
N LYS A 78 -20.41 -6.72 0.86
CA LYS A 78 -20.99 -5.38 0.86
C LYS A 78 -20.64 -4.79 -0.50
N LYS A 79 -21.66 -4.28 -1.18
CA LYS A 79 -21.66 -3.80 -2.55
C LYS A 79 -20.94 -2.44 -2.67
N ASP A 80 -19.81 -2.29 -1.99
CA ASP A 80 -18.87 -1.21 -2.26
C ASP A 80 -18.10 -1.67 -3.49
N HIS A 81 -18.09 -0.85 -4.54
CA HIS A 81 -17.46 -1.17 -5.82
C HIS A 81 -16.03 -1.72 -5.61
N VAL A 82 -15.83 -3.02 -5.77
CA VAL A 82 -14.53 -3.67 -5.83
C VAL A 82 -14.18 -3.84 -7.30
N ASP A 83 -13.19 -3.09 -7.75
CA ASP A 83 -12.79 -3.08 -9.16
C ASP A 83 -11.88 -4.26 -9.48
N ASP A 84 -11.02 -4.66 -8.53
CA ASP A 84 -10.03 -5.72 -8.70
C ASP A 84 -9.91 -6.66 -7.48
N LYS A 85 -9.38 -7.87 -7.67
CA LYS A 85 -9.15 -8.86 -6.60
C LYS A 85 -7.72 -9.42 -6.68
N VAL A 86 -7.06 -9.55 -5.53
CA VAL A 86 -5.73 -10.18 -5.38
C VAL A 86 -5.85 -11.44 -4.53
N TYR A 87 -5.31 -12.54 -5.03
CA TYR A 87 -5.32 -13.84 -4.37
C TYR A 87 -3.89 -14.29 -4.04
N PHE A 88 -3.61 -14.52 -2.77
CA PHE A 88 -2.29 -14.97 -2.32
C PHE A 88 -2.09 -16.47 -2.57
N SER A 89 -0.90 -16.88 -2.96
CA SER A 89 -0.56 -18.28 -3.19
C SER A 89 -0.28 -19.02 -1.86
N SER A 90 0.26 -18.30 -0.86
CA SER A 90 0.66 -18.84 0.45
C SER A 90 0.17 -17.98 1.63
N GLN A 91 -0.57 -18.60 2.55
CA GLN A 91 -0.97 -17.97 3.82
C GLN A 91 0.26 -17.69 4.71
N HIS A 92 1.28 -18.54 4.66
CA HIS A 92 2.49 -18.37 5.46
C HIS A 92 3.26 -17.12 5.03
N THR A 93 3.53 -16.97 3.73
CA THR A 93 4.21 -15.79 3.18
C THR A 93 3.44 -14.51 3.47
N TYR A 94 2.12 -14.52 3.25
CA TYR A 94 1.27 -13.38 3.57
C TYR A 94 1.43 -12.93 5.02
N LYS A 95 1.34 -13.86 5.99
CA LYS A 95 1.44 -13.53 7.42
C LYS A 95 2.82 -12.98 7.80
N GLN A 96 3.89 -13.56 7.25
CA GLN A 96 5.26 -13.09 7.52
C GLN A 96 5.46 -11.66 7.01
N VAL A 97 5.05 -11.39 5.77
CA VAL A 97 5.16 -10.04 5.19
C VAL A 97 4.28 -9.05 5.94
N LEU A 98 3.03 -9.42 6.26
CA LEU A 98 2.13 -8.55 7.02
C LEU A 98 2.74 -8.15 8.36
N ALA A 99 3.32 -9.10 9.10
CA ALA A 99 3.98 -8.83 10.38
C ALA A 99 5.18 -7.87 10.27
N ILE A 100 5.86 -7.83 9.12
CA ILE A 100 6.91 -6.84 8.85
C ILE A 100 6.30 -5.47 8.58
N LEU A 101 5.25 -5.41 7.75
CA LEU A 101 4.58 -4.16 7.37
C LEU A 101 3.86 -3.50 8.56
N GLU A 102 3.34 -4.28 9.50
CA GLU A 102 2.71 -3.78 10.74
C GLU A 102 3.68 -3.04 11.67
N ARG A 103 5.00 -3.28 11.54
CA ARG A 103 6.02 -2.54 12.30
C ARG A 103 6.22 -1.12 11.78
N ILE A 104 5.84 -0.85 10.53
CA ILE A 104 5.95 0.49 9.93
C ILE A 104 4.75 1.31 10.38
N GLN A 105 5.00 2.27 11.26
CA GLN A 105 3.98 3.10 11.90
C GLN A 105 4.32 4.57 11.75
N LEU A 106 3.29 5.42 11.71
CA LEU A 106 3.43 6.87 11.61
C LEU A 106 3.58 7.56 12.98
N THR A 107 4.21 6.92 13.95
CA THR A 107 4.38 7.50 15.30
C THR A 107 5.13 8.83 15.20
N GLY A 108 4.62 9.86 15.89
CA GLY A 108 5.21 11.22 15.85
C GLY A 108 4.82 12.07 14.64
N VAL A 109 4.14 11.50 13.63
CA VAL A 109 3.63 12.29 12.49
C VAL A 109 2.44 13.14 12.92
N GLN A 110 2.57 14.44 12.71
CA GLN A 110 1.61 15.46 13.16
C GLN A 110 0.34 15.47 12.32
N SER A 111 -0.77 15.93 12.92
CA SER A 111 -2.10 15.92 12.31
C SER A 111 -2.18 16.63 10.96
N GLY A 112 -1.45 17.73 10.77
CA GLY A 112 -1.45 18.51 9.52
C GLY A 112 -0.93 17.77 8.28
N VAL A 113 -0.13 16.71 8.48
CA VAL A 113 0.42 15.85 7.39
C VAL A 113 -0.01 14.38 7.52
N ARG A 114 -0.65 13.99 8.63
CA ARG A 114 -0.89 12.58 8.96
C ARG A 114 -1.83 11.88 7.98
N GLY A 115 -2.88 12.56 7.50
CA GLY A 115 -3.83 11.97 6.56
C GLY A 115 -3.16 11.54 5.25
N ASP A 116 -2.35 12.42 4.66
CA ASP A 116 -1.61 12.14 3.45
C ASP A 116 -0.54 11.07 3.67
N ALA A 117 0.20 11.16 4.78
CA ALA A 117 1.20 10.16 5.15
C ALA A 117 0.61 8.77 5.35
N ASP A 118 -0.56 8.66 5.98
CA ASP A 118 -1.28 7.39 6.16
C ASP A 118 -1.72 6.83 4.81
N ARG A 119 -2.34 7.65 3.96
CA ARG A 119 -2.71 7.24 2.60
C ARG A 119 -1.51 6.68 1.83
N TYR A 120 -0.37 7.38 1.81
CA TYR A 120 0.83 6.90 1.10
C TYR A 120 1.42 5.64 1.72
N LEU A 121 1.43 5.53 3.05
CA LEU A 121 1.90 4.34 3.73
C LEU A 121 1.02 3.12 3.44
N GLN A 122 -0.31 3.28 3.45
CA GLN A 122 -1.23 2.19 3.12
C GLN A 122 -1.06 1.73 1.67
N ASN A 123 -0.91 2.68 0.73
CA ASN A 123 -0.61 2.36 -0.67
C ASN A 123 0.71 1.61 -0.83
N PHE A 124 1.75 2.01 -0.09
CA PHE A 124 3.02 1.32 -0.08
C PHE A 124 2.91 -0.13 0.44
N LYS A 125 2.31 -0.34 1.61
CA LYS A 125 2.12 -1.67 2.21
C LYS A 125 1.36 -2.60 1.28
N THR A 126 0.32 -2.05 0.68
CA THR A 126 -0.50 -2.67 -0.34
C THR A 126 0.30 -3.15 -1.55
N ASN A 127 1.18 -2.31 -2.09
CA ASN A 127 1.98 -2.66 -3.26
C ASN A 127 2.96 -3.79 -2.96
N VAL A 128 3.56 -3.78 -1.76
CA VAL A 128 4.40 -4.88 -1.29
C VAL A 128 3.61 -6.19 -1.22
N LEU A 129 2.40 -6.14 -0.65
CA LEU A 129 1.49 -7.28 -0.57
C LEU A 129 1.07 -7.79 -1.96
N ALA A 130 0.74 -6.90 -2.89
CA ALA A 130 0.41 -7.29 -4.26
C ALA A 130 1.58 -7.99 -4.96
N LEU A 131 2.80 -7.47 -4.82
CA LEU A 131 4.00 -8.03 -5.44
C LEU A 131 4.36 -9.43 -4.94
N ILE A 132 4.15 -9.70 -3.65
CA ILE A 132 4.47 -10.99 -3.05
C ILE A 132 3.32 -12.00 -3.15
N SER A 133 2.18 -11.61 -3.74
CA SER A 133 0.97 -12.44 -3.77
C SER A 133 1.17 -13.78 -4.47
N SER A 134 2.12 -13.90 -5.39
CA SER A 134 2.46 -15.15 -6.11
C SER A 134 3.56 -15.98 -5.42
N VAL A 135 4.12 -15.50 -4.32
CA VAL A 135 5.32 -16.10 -3.71
C VAL A 135 4.94 -17.06 -2.60
N ASP A 136 5.19 -18.36 -2.85
CA ASP A 136 4.86 -19.41 -1.89
C ASP A 136 5.85 -19.53 -0.73
N ASP A 137 7.13 -19.27 -1.00
CA ASP A 137 8.24 -19.43 -0.06
C ASP A 137 8.79 -18.08 0.38
N PHE A 138 8.52 -17.72 1.64
CA PHE A 138 8.99 -16.48 2.25
C PHE A 138 10.53 -16.39 2.30
N SER A 139 11.26 -17.50 2.36
CA SER A 139 12.73 -17.48 2.45
C SER A 139 13.37 -16.80 1.24
N LYS A 140 12.73 -16.88 0.07
CA LYS A 140 13.13 -16.16 -1.15
C LYS A 140 13.01 -14.63 -1.02
N LEU A 141 12.14 -14.14 -0.14
CA LEU A 141 11.90 -12.71 0.05
C LEU A 141 12.57 -12.16 1.30
N GLN A 142 12.93 -13.01 2.26
CA GLN A 142 13.49 -12.60 3.53
C GLN A 142 14.67 -11.60 3.39
N PRO A 143 15.66 -11.80 2.48
CA PRO A 143 16.74 -10.82 2.32
C PRO A 143 16.29 -9.47 1.74
N CYS A 144 15.14 -9.42 1.05
CA CYS A 144 14.58 -8.18 0.53
C CYS A 144 13.93 -7.32 1.62
N PHE A 145 13.72 -7.89 2.80
CA PHE A 145 13.24 -7.17 3.96
C PHE A 145 14.37 -6.69 4.89
N ASP A 146 15.64 -6.96 4.55
CA ASP A 146 16.78 -6.44 5.30
C ASP A 146 16.75 -4.90 5.30
N HIS A 147 16.80 -4.30 6.49
CA HIS A 147 16.67 -2.85 6.72
C HIS A 147 15.37 -2.19 6.20
N PHE A 148 14.39 -2.97 5.75
CA PHE A 148 13.18 -2.44 5.12
C PHE A 148 12.37 -1.53 6.03
N THR A 149 12.14 -1.97 7.27
CA THR A 149 11.44 -1.17 8.30
C THR A 149 12.26 0.05 8.71
N GLN A 150 13.57 -0.08 8.82
CA GLN A 150 14.48 1.02 9.17
C GLN A 150 14.48 2.14 8.11
N ILE A 151 14.45 1.78 6.82
CA ILE A 151 14.37 2.76 5.73
C ILE A 151 13.02 3.48 5.76
N ALA A 152 11.92 2.75 5.97
CA ALA A 152 10.60 3.36 6.10
C ALA A 152 10.51 4.29 7.33
N ASP A 153 11.11 3.90 8.45
CA ASP A 153 11.20 4.73 9.66
C ASP A 153 12.02 6.00 9.43
N THR A 154 13.12 5.91 8.66
CA THR A 154 13.91 7.08 8.24
C THR A 154 13.05 8.04 7.43
N ALA A 155 12.29 7.53 6.46
CA ALA A 155 11.41 8.36 5.63
C ALA A 155 10.35 9.09 6.48
N ARG A 156 9.75 8.39 7.45
CA ARG A 156 8.81 9.01 8.39
C ARG A 156 9.51 10.08 9.24
N ASN A 157 10.69 9.79 9.79
CA ASN A 157 11.40 10.74 10.63
C ASN A 157 11.75 12.02 9.86
N ASP A 158 12.15 11.90 8.60
CA ASP A 158 12.40 13.04 7.72
C ASP A 158 11.15 13.89 7.51
N LEU A 159 9.97 13.27 7.35
CA LEU A 159 8.69 13.99 7.29
C LEU A 159 8.43 14.77 8.57
N VAL A 160 8.60 14.14 9.74
CA VAL A 160 8.40 14.78 11.05
C VAL A 160 9.31 15.99 11.19
N GLN A 161 10.62 15.79 10.99
CA GLN A 161 11.61 16.85 11.14
C GLN A 161 11.39 17.99 10.17
N TYR A 162 11.13 17.69 8.89
CA TYR A 162 10.88 18.71 7.89
C TYR A 162 9.64 19.53 8.23
N TYR A 163 8.52 18.87 8.51
CA TYR A 163 7.27 19.56 8.80
C TYR A 163 7.38 20.41 10.09
N ASP A 164 8.03 19.90 11.15
CA ASP A 164 8.32 20.69 12.35
C ASP A 164 9.14 21.94 12.06
N SER A 165 10.10 21.86 11.14
CA SER A 165 11.02 22.97 10.85
C SER A 165 10.37 24.14 10.09
N CYS A 166 9.29 23.90 9.33
CA CYS A 166 8.72 24.91 8.44
C CYS A 166 7.26 25.28 8.71
N LYS A 167 6.52 24.50 9.52
CA LYS A 167 5.06 24.69 9.68
C LYS A 167 4.65 26.06 10.22
N SER A 168 5.51 26.70 11.04
CA SER A 168 5.23 28.03 11.60
C SER A 168 5.36 29.17 10.58
N SER A 169 6.05 28.93 9.46
CA SER A 169 6.38 29.97 8.47
C SER A 169 5.44 29.91 7.28
N ASP A 170 5.21 28.72 6.72
CA ASP A 170 4.28 28.47 5.62
C ASP A 170 3.80 27.02 5.69
N GLU A 171 2.71 26.80 6.43
CA GLU A 171 2.16 25.45 6.64
C GLU A 171 1.76 24.76 5.34
N GLY A 172 1.24 25.51 4.36
CA GLY A 172 0.77 24.97 3.09
C GLY A 172 1.90 24.35 2.27
N SER A 173 2.94 25.14 2.00
CA SER A 173 4.12 24.67 1.27
C SER A 173 4.88 23.60 2.06
N CYS A 174 4.96 23.76 3.38
CA CYS A 174 5.62 22.81 4.28
C CYS A 174 4.93 21.43 4.26
N ARG A 175 3.60 21.40 4.30
CA ARG A 175 2.81 20.17 4.16
C ARG A 175 3.11 19.49 2.83
N VAL A 176 2.92 20.20 1.71
CA VAL A 176 3.08 19.63 0.36
C VAL A 176 4.48 19.08 0.13
N ASN A 177 5.51 19.84 0.48
CA ASN A 177 6.89 19.40 0.29
C ASN A 177 7.26 18.24 1.21
N GLY A 178 6.81 18.27 2.47
CA GLY A 178 7.05 17.19 3.42
C GLY A 178 6.46 15.86 2.96
N VAL A 179 5.18 15.85 2.60
CA VAL A 179 4.49 14.63 2.16
C VAL A 179 5.00 14.13 0.81
N THR A 180 5.41 15.03 -0.09
CA THR A 180 6.03 14.67 -1.38
C THR A 180 7.38 13.98 -1.17
N ARG A 181 8.21 14.48 -0.26
CA ARG A 181 9.49 13.85 0.10
C ARG A 181 9.27 12.46 0.69
N TYR A 182 8.30 12.33 1.60
CA TYR A 182 7.92 11.05 2.19
C TYR A 182 7.48 10.02 1.12
N LEU A 183 6.59 10.43 0.21
CA LEU A 183 6.14 9.60 -0.91
C LEU A 183 7.32 9.15 -1.78
N ASN A 184 8.23 10.05 -2.14
CA ASN A 184 9.39 9.73 -2.96
C ASN A 184 10.31 8.70 -2.28
N GLN A 185 10.48 8.79 -0.97
CA GLN A 185 11.27 7.82 -0.20
C GLN A 185 10.60 6.45 -0.14
N LEU A 186 9.27 6.40 0.07
CA LEU A 186 8.51 5.15 0.00
C LEU A 186 8.58 4.51 -1.40
N ASN A 187 8.49 5.31 -2.45
CA ASN A 187 8.64 4.83 -3.83
C ASN A 187 10.05 4.28 -4.08
N GLY A 188 11.09 4.97 -3.62
CA GLY A 188 12.47 4.48 -3.72
C GLY A 188 12.69 3.16 -2.95
N LEU A 189 12.06 3.00 -1.78
CA LEU A 189 12.07 1.73 -1.05
C LEU A 189 11.32 0.63 -1.82
N MET A 190 10.18 0.96 -2.43
CA MET A 190 9.39 0.03 -3.23
C MET A 190 10.17 -0.48 -4.45
N ASP A 191 10.86 0.41 -5.16
CA ASP A 191 11.70 0.07 -6.31
C ASP A 191 12.83 -0.88 -5.93
N ARG A 192 13.51 -0.62 -4.80
CA ARG A 192 14.57 -1.51 -4.26
C ARG A 192 14.02 -2.89 -3.93
N PHE A 193 12.87 -2.93 -3.26
CA PHE A 193 12.21 -4.18 -2.92
C PHE A 193 11.82 -4.97 -4.18
N TYR A 194 11.23 -4.29 -5.18
CA TYR A 194 10.86 -4.92 -6.45
C TYR A 194 12.07 -5.52 -7.17
N GLN A 195 13.17 -4.76 -7.28
CA GLN A 195 14.40 -5.27 -7.88
C GLN A 195 14.93 -6.50 -7.14
N CYS A 196 14.91 -6.47 -5.81
CA CYS A 196 15.34 -7.59 -4.99
C CYS A 196 14.45 -8.83 -5.15
N ALA A 197 13.13 -8.64 -5.11
CA ALA A 197 12.14 -9.71 -5.18
C ALA A 197 12.09 -10.35 -6.57
N SER A 198 12.09 -9.54 -7.63
CA SER A 198 12.06 -10.04 -9.02
C SER A 198 13.23 -10.96 -9.35
N GLN A 199 14.42 -10.66 -8.83
CA GLN A 199 15.61 -11.51 -8.99
C GLN A 199 15.51 -12.84 -8.26
N ARG A 200 14.79 -12.90 -7.13
CA ARG A 200 14.71 -14.11 -6.28
C ARG A 200 13.50 -14.99 -6.57
N VAL A 201 12.45 -14.42 -7.12
CA VAL A 201 11.23 -15.17 -7.50
C VAL A 201 11.38 -15.81 -8.88
N SER A 202 12.21 -15.22 -9.77
CA SER A 202 12.49 -15.75 -11.11
C SER A 202 13.61 -16.80 -11.15
N GLY A 203 14.33 -16.98 -10.03
CA GLY A 203 15.37 -18.00 -9.83
C GLY A 203 14.87 -19.19 -9.01
#